data_AF-A0A1V6S4C5-F1
#
_entry.id   AF-A0A1V6S4C5-F1
#
_cell.length_a   1.000
_cell.length_b   1.000
_cell.length_c   1.000
_cell.angle_alpha   90.00
_cell.angle_beta   90.00
_cell.angle_gamma   90.00
#
_symmetry.space_group_name_H-M   'P 1'
#
loop_
_entity.id
_entity.type
_entity.pdbx_description
1 polymer ?
#
loop_
_entity_poly.entity_id
_entity_poly.type
_entity_poly.pdbx_seq_one_letter_code
_entity_poly.pdbx_strand_id
1 'polypeptide(L)'
;MESDDAFLDAFLNACAAGDLSNTQEAIASGRLTLEDLDEGLALATYDAHPDIVATLFDAGARVSTYATGFLTGEEEQVPGIIRQFLDHGLDPNASVSGGEPLLSLLRNPASARELLLRGADPNRCGPREIPPVVYAISST
;
A
#
# COMPACT_ATOMS: atom_id res chain seq x y z
N MET A 1 -22.52 -17.60 11.73
CA MET A 1 -22.10 -16.20 11.56
C MET A 1 -20.83 -15.93 12.34
N GLU A 2 -20.73 -16.28 13.63
CA GLU A 2 -19.49 -16.12 14.43
C GLU A 2 -18.24 -16.82 13.86
N SER A 3 -18.40 -17.92 13.11
CA SER A 3 -17.28 -18.67 12.53
C SER A 3 -16.65 -18.03 11.29
N ASP A 4 -17.38 -17.17 10.59
CA ASP A 4 -16.86 -16.48 9.41
C ASP A 4 -16.13 -15.20 9.84
N ASP A 5 -16.68 -14.46 10.82
CA ASP A 5 -16.01 -13.30 11.43
C ASP A 5 -14.69 -13.70 12.09
N ALA A 6 -14.67 -14.79 12.88
CA ALA A 6 -13.43 -15.25 13.52
C ALA A 6 -12.37 -15.73 12.52
N PHE A 7 -12.79 -16.23 11.34
CA PHE A 7 -11.87 -16.61 10.28
C PHE A 7 -11.27 -15.38 9.60
N LEU A 8 -12.10 -14.39 9.28
CA LEU A 8 -11.66 -13.13 8.70
C LEU A 8 -10.72 -12.39 9.66
N ASP A 9 -11.07 -12.28 10.93
CA ASP A 9 -10.23 -11.66 11.96
C ASP A 9 -8.86 -12.34 12.06
N ALA A 10 -8.82 -13.68 11.99
CA ALA A 10 -7.55 -14.41 12.02
C ALA A 10 -6.69 -14.11 10.78
N PHE A 11 -7.31 -14.02 9.60
CA PHE A 11 -6.62 -13.65 8.37
C PHE A 11 -6.09 -12.20 8.40
N LEU A 12 -6.91 -11.24 8.83
CA LEU A 12 -6.51 -9.83 8.92
C LEU A 12 -5.38 -9.63 9.95
N ASN A 13 -5.46 -10.32 11.09
CA ASN A 13 -4.38 -10.32 12.07
C ASN A 13 -3.09 -10.96 11.51
N ALA A 14 -3.19 -12.02 10.71
CA ALA A 14 -2.04 -12.62 10.05
C ALA A 14 -1.38 -11.63 9.07
N CYS A 15 -2.17 -10.87 8.31
CA CYS A 15 -1.69 -9.83 7.41
C CYS A 15 -0.95 -8.72 8.15
N ALA A 16 -1.53 -8.20 9.23
CA ALA A 16 -0.92 -7.15 10.06
C ALA A 16 0.33 -7.63 10.81
N ALA A 17 0.35 -8.90 11.25
CA ALA A 17 1.45 -9.46 12.03
C ALA A 17 2.63 -9.95 11.17
N GLY A 18 2.53 -9.94 9.83
CA GLY A 18 3.59 -10.49 8.98
C GLY A 18 3.61 -12.01 8.93
N ASP A 19 2.51 -12.68 9.27
CA ASP A 19 2.41 -14.15 9.23
C ASP A 19 2.06 -14.65 7.83
N LEU A 20 3.10 -14.85 7.02
CA LEU A 20 2.97 -15.33 5.64
C LEU A 20 2.29 -16.70 5.55
N SER A 21 2.55 -17.61 6.49
CA SER A 21 2.02 -18.98 6.44
C SER A 21 0.52 -18.97 6.61
N ASN A 22 0.02 -18.30 7.66
CA ASN A 22 -1.41 -18.22 7.93
C ASN A 22 -2.15 -17.40 6.86
N THR A 23 -1.52 -16.35 6.32
CA THR A 23 -2.06 -15.59 5.19
C THR A 23 -2.26 -16.48 3.96
N GLN A 24 -1.24 -17.25 3.59
CA GLN A 24 -1.30 -18.15 2.43
C GLN A 24 -2.33 -19.28 2.62
N GLU A 25 -2.43 -19.85 3.83
CA GLU A 25 -3.44 -20.86 4.15
C GLU A 25 -4.86 -20.30 4.03
N ALA A 26 -5.10 -19.09 4.53
CA ALA A 26 -6.40 -18.43 4.44
C ALA A 26 -6.78 -18.15 2.97
N ILE A 27 -5.84 -17.65 2.15
CA ILE A 27 -6.06 -17.45 0.70
C ILE A 27 -6.35 -18.78 0.00
N ALA A 28 -5.56 -19.82 0.29
CA ALA A 28 -5.72 -21.14 -0.32
C ALA A 28 -7.06 -21.82 0.03
N SER A 29 -7.70 -21.41 1.13
CA SER A 29 -9.03 -21.91 1.49
C SER A 29 -10.12 -21.51 0.48
N GLY A 30 -9.89 -20.46 -0.32
CA GLY A 30 -10.86 -19.94 -1.29
C GLY A 30 -12.10 -19.31 -0.67
N ARG A 31 -12.10 -19.08 0.66
CA ARG A 31 -13.24 -18.50 1.40
C ARG A 31 -13.26 -16.97 1.39
N LEU A 32 -12.13 -16.33 1.07
CA LEU A 32 -11.99 -14.87 1.08
C LEU A 32 -12.64 -14.23 -0.14
N THR A 33 -13.29 -13.11 0.09
CA THR A 33 -13.77 -12.19 -0.94
C THR A 33 -12.66 -11.25 -1.38
N LEU A 34 -12.88 -10.52 -2.48
CA LEU A 34 -11.95 -9.47 -2.90
C LEU A 34 -11.88 -8.32 -1.89
N GLU A 35 -12.96 -8.03 -1.18
CA GLU A 35 -12.98 -6.99 -0.15
C GLU A 35 -12.09 -7.39 1.04
N ASP A 36 -12.13 -8.66 1.44
CA ASP A 36 -11.25 -9.20 2.50
C ASP A 36 -9.77 -9.09 2.09
N LEU A 37 -9.44 -9.43 0.84
CA LEU A 37 -8.07 -9.31 0.32
C LEU A 37 -7.59 -7.87 0.24
N ASP A 38 -8.46 -6.93 -0.16
CA ASP A 38 -8.15 -5.50 -0.20
C ASP A 38 -7.92 -4.92 1.21
N GLU A 39 -8.66 -5.39 2.21
CA GLU A 39 -8.46 -5.02 3.62
C GLU A 39 -7.15 -5.60 4.19
N GLY A 40 -6.88 -6.89 3.94
CA GLY A 40 -5.60 -7.50 4.28
C GLY A 40 -4.41 -6.78 3.63
N LEU A 41 -4.57 -6.31 2.38
CA LEU A 41 -3.53 -5.57 1.65
C LEU A 41 -3.25 -4.23 2.32
N ALA A 42 -4.29 -3.52 2.75
CA ALA A 42 -4.15 -2.26 3.47
C ALA A 42 -3.36 -2.44 4.78
N LEU A 43 -3.69 -3.47 5.57
CA LEU A 43 -2.99 -3.77 6.83
C LEU A 43 -1.53 -4.16 6.60
N ALA A 44 -1.26 -5.10 5.70
CA ALA A 44 0.11 -5.52 5.38
C ALA A 44 0.96 -4.38 4.79
N THR A 45 0.33 -3.45 4.06
CA THR A 45 0.99 -2.24 3.56
C THR A 45 1.34 -1.28 4.70
N TYR A 46 0.41 -1.09 5.64
CA TYR A 46 0.60 -0.22 6.81
C TYR A 46 1.74 -0.69 7.70
N ASP A 47 1.79 -1.99 7.98
CA ASP A 47 2.79 -2.63 8.84
C ASP A 47 4.06 -3.08 8.08
N ALA A 48 4.18 -2.69 6.82
CA ALA A 48 5.38 -2.83 5.99
C ALA A 48 5.83 -4.29 5.73
N HIS A 49 4.90 -5.20 5.42
CA HIS A 49 5.16 -6.63 5.10
C HIS A 49 5.13 -6.91 3.58
N PRO A 50 6.25 -6.73 2.83
CA PRO A 50 6.26 -6.81 1.37
C PRO A 50 5.93 -8.19 0.79
N ASP A 51 6.25 -9.26 1.50
CA ASP A 51 5.97 -10.65 1.14
C ASP A 51 4.48 -10.98 1.23
N ILE A 52 3.79 -10.45 2.24
CA ILE A 52 2.32 -10.53 2.34
C ILE A 52 1.67 -9.69 1.25
N VAL A 53 2.14 -8.45 1.03
CA VAL A 53 1.66 -7.59 -0.05
C VAL A 53 1.76 -8.29 -1.41
N ALA A 54 2.89 -8.96 -1.69
CA ALA A 54 3.07 -9.75 -2.92
C ALA A 54 1.99 -10.85 -3.04
N THR A 55 1.82 -11.62 -1.96
CA THR A 55 0.90 -12.75 -1.92
C THR A 55 -0.54 -12.30 -2.14
N LEU A 56 -0.95 -11.16 -1.57
CA LEU A 56 -2.29 -10.62 -1.72
C LEU A 56 -2.55 -10.11 -3.14
N PHE A 57 -1.55 -9.45 -3.75
CA PHE A 57 -1.64 -9.07 -5.16
C PHE A 57 -1.71 -10.29 -6.09
N ASP A 58 -0.93 -11.35 -5.84
CA ASP A 58 -1.01 -12.62 -6.57
C ASP A 58 -2.38 -13.30 -6.41
N ALA A 59 -3.03 -13.12 -5.25
CA ALA A 59 -4.39 -13.60 -4.98
C ALA A 59 -5.49 -12.74 -5.62
N GLY A 60 -5.14 -11.59 -6.22
CA GLY A 60 -6.06 -10.72 -6.94
C GLY A 60 -6.55 -9.49 -6.17
N ALA A 61 -5.94 -9.15 -5.03
CA ALA A 61 -6.16 -7.86 -4.36
C ALA A 61 -5.90 -6.71 -5.35
N ARG A 62 -6.66 -5.63 -5.21
CA ARG A 62 -6.65 -4.51 -6.15
C ARG A 62 -5.96 -3.30 -5.57
N VAL A 63 -5.31 -2.54 -6.44
CA VAL A 63 -4.91 -1.17 -6.10
C VAL A 63 -6.16 -0.31 -6.01
N SER A 64 -6.62 -0.07 -4.79
CA SER A 64 -7.75 0.81 -4.47
C SER A 64 -7.27 2.13 -3.87
N THR A 65 -8.13 3.15 -3.86
CA THR A 65 -7.85 4.42 -3.17
C THR A 65 -7.66 4.21 -1.67
N TYR A 66 -8.36 3.22 -1.10
CA TYR A 66 -8.20 2.80 0.29
C TYR A 66 -6.79 2.26 0.54
N ALA A 67 -6.38 1.18 -0.15
CA ALA A 67 -5.06 0.58 0.01
C ALA A 67 -3.91 1.55 -0.30
N THR A 68 -4.07 2.40 -1.32
CA THR A 68 -3.09 3.45 -1.67
C THR A 68 -2.87 4.44 -0.52
N GLY A 69 -3.90 4.73 0.28
CA GLY A 69 -3.79 5.59 1.46
C GLY A 69 -2.86 5.05 2.55
N PHE A 70 -2.67 3.72 2.61
CA PHE A 70 -1.78 3.08 3.58
C PHE A 70 -0.31 3.10 3.16
N LEU A 71 0.01 3.45 1.90
CA LEU A 71 1.40 3.62 1.44
C LEU A 71 2.13 4.75 2.17
N THR A 72 1.40 5.66 2.82
CA THR A 72 1.96 6.78 3.61
C THR A 72 1.85 6.56 5.11
N GLY A 73 1.72 5.30 5.56
CA GLY A 73 1.46 4.89 6.94
C GLY A 73 2.46 5.41 7.99
N GLU A 74 2.26 4.96 9.23
CA GLU A 74 3.08 5.38 10.37
C GLU A 74 4.55 4.99 10.21
N GLU A 75 4.80 3.76 9.76
CA GLU A 75 6.14 3.26 9.52
C GLU A 75 6.82 3.92 8.31
N GLU A 76 8.14 3.80 8.25
CA GLU A 76 8.90 4.27 7.10
C GLU A 76 8.54 3.46 5.84
N GLN A 77 8.25 4.15 4.73
CA GLN A 77 7.76 3.48 3.52
C GLN A 77 8.81 2.55 2.92
N VAL A 78 8.44 1.29 2.72
CA VAL A 78 9.29 0.27 2.09
C VAL A 78 9.24 0.40 0.56
N PRO A 79 10.37 0.64 -0.13
CA PRO A 79 10.38 0.81 -1.59
C PRO A 79 9.86 -0.41 -2.36
N GLY A 80 10.02 -1.61 -1.80
CA GLY A 80 9.49 -2.85 -2.37
C GLY A 80 7.96 -2.84 -2.49
N ILE A 81 7.27 -2.33 -1.47
CA ILE A 81 5.81 -2.22 -1.47
C ILE A 81 5.35 -1.21 -2.52
N ILE A 82 6.02 -0.05 -2.61
CA ILE A 82 5.71 0.94 -3.67
C ILE A 82 5.87 0.32 -5.06
N ARG A 83 6.94 -0.45 -5.30
CA ARG A 83 7.13 -1.17 -6.57
C ARG A 83 6.00 -2.13 -6.86
N GLN A 84 5.58 -2.93 -5.88
CA GLN A 84 4.48 -3.87 -6.04
C GLN A 84 3.17 -3.16 -6.41
N PHE A 85 2.83 -2.07 -5.72
CA PHE A 85 1.66 -1.27 -6.11
C PHE A 85 1.75 -0.74 -7.55
N LEU A 86 2.92 -0.23 -7.96
CA LEU A 86 3.15 0.25 -9.32
C LEU A 86 3.07 -0.86 -10.37
N ASP A 87 3.59 -2.05 -10.06
CA ASP A 87 3.52 -3.23 -10.93
C ASP A 87 2.08 -3.74 -11.10
N HIS A 88 1.24 -3.52 -10.08
CA HIS A 88 -0.18 -3.85 -10.08
C HIS A 88 -1.11 -2.67 -10.46
N GLY A 89 -0.55 -1.63 -11.08
CA GLY A 89 -1.33 -0.60 -11.77
C GLY A 89 -1.63 0.66 -10.96
N LEU A 90 -0.92 0.90 -9.84
CA LEU A 90 -0.93 2.21 -9.19
C LEU A 90 -0.49 3.29 -10.20
N ASP A 91 -1.32 4.31 -10.37
CA ASP A 91 -0.92 5.51 -11.12
C ASP A 91 0.22 6.22 -10.36
N PRO A 92 1.40 6.42 -10.97
CA PRO A 92 2.50 7.14 -10.31
C PRO A 92 2.14 8.59 -9.94
N ASN A 93 1.10 9.17 -10.54
CA ASN A 93 0.55 10.48 -10.20
C ASN A 93 -0.70 10.42 -9.30
N ALA A 94 -0.99 9.25 -8.71
CA ALA A 94 -2.09 9.07 -7.79
C ALA A 94 -2.02 10.06 -6.63
N SER A 95 -3.19 10.45 -6.16
CA SER A 95 -3.37 11.23 -4.94
C SER A 95 -3.97 10.34 -3.85
N VAL A 96 -3.56 10.56 -2.61
CA VAL A 96 -4.20 9.93 -1.44
C VAL A 96 -5.50 10.66 -1.08
N SER A 97 -6.21 10.15 -0.06
CA SER A 97 -7.37 10.83 0.51
C SER A 97 -7.03 12.28 0.89
N GLY A 98 -7.84 13.22 0.40
CA GLY A 98 -7.56 14.66 0.52
C GLY A 98 -6.88 15.29 -0.70
N GLY A 99 -6.54 14.52 -1.74
CA GLY A 99 -6.09 15.04 -3.04
C GLY A 99 -4.60 15.35 -3.13
N GLU A 100 -3.85 15.17 -2.05
CA GLU A 100 -2.40 15.33 -2.03
C GLU A 100 -1.73 14.22 -2.89
N PRO A 101 -0.82 14.57 -3.82
CA PRO A 101 -0.06 13.59 -4.60
C PRO A 101 0.69 12.64 -3.67
N LEU A 102 0.64 11.34 -3.94
CA LEU A 102 1.34 10.34 -3.12
C LEU A 102 2.83 10.67 -2.95
N LEU A 103 3.47 11.14 -4.04
CA LEU A 103 4.88 11.54 -4.05
C LEU A 103 5.23 12.61 -3.01
N SER A 104 4.34 13.56 -2.70
CA SER A 104 4.64 14.61 -1.71
C SER A 104 4.64 14.12 -0.27
N LEU A 105 4.12 12.91 -0.02
CA LEU A 105 3.95 12.34 1.31
C LEU A 105 4.98 11.25 1.64
N LEU A 106 5.76 10.81 0.66
CA LEU A 106 6.82 9.81 0.87
C LEU A 106 8.02 10.43 1.57
N ARG A 107 8.33 9.89 2.75
CA ARG A 107 9.47 10.31 3.59
C ARG A 107 10.75 9.56 3.19
N ASN A 108 10.61 8.31 2.75
CA ASN A 108 11.75 7.52 2.29
C ASN A 108 12.16 7.90 0.85
N PRO A 109 13.40 8.36 0.60
CA PRO A 109 13.83 8.77 -0.73
C PRO A 109 13.86 7.64 -1.76
N ALA A 110 14.13 6.40 -1.34
CA ALA A 110 14.12 5.26 -2.24
C ALA A 110 12.68 4.92 -2.67
N SER A 111 11.69 5.08 -1.80
CA SER A 111 10.27 4.97 -2.14
C SER A 111 9.81 6.06 -3.10
N ALA A 112 10.21 7.32 -2.85
CA ALA A 112 9.94 8.44 -3.78
C ALA A 112 10.58 8.20 -5.15
N ARG A 113 11.79 7.63 -5.18
CA ARG A 113 12.48 7.27 -6.41
C ARG A 113 11.70 6.26 -7.26
N GLU A 114 10.99 5.31 -6.66
CA GLU A 114 10.17 4.35 -7.43
C GLU A 114 9.04 5.04 -8.19
N LEU A 115 8.33 5.96 -7.55
CA LEU A 115 7.30 6.76 -8.24
C LEU A 115 7.89 7.61 -9.36
N LEU A 116 9.02 8.29 -9.11
CA LEU A 116 9.70 9.11 -10.12
C LEU A 116 10.16 8.29 -11.32
N LEU A 117 10.70 7.10 -11.09
CA LEU A 117 11.11 6.19 -12.17
C LEU A 117 9.93 5.72 -13.03
N ARG A 118 8.72 5.66 -12.47
CA ARG A 118 7.49 5.33 -13.19
C ARG A 118 6.79 6.55 -13.79
N GLY A 119 7.37 7.75 -13.70
CA GLY A 119 6.84 8.95 -14.35
C GLY A 119 5.93 9.81 -13.48
N ALA A 120 6.06 9.74 -12.16
CA ALA A 120 5.44 10.71 -11.26
C ALA A 120 5.96 12.12 -11.55
N ASP A 121 5.07 13.11 -11.65
CA ASP A 121 5.42 14.51 -11.86
C ASP A 121 5.81 15.16 -10.52
N PRO A 122 7.09 15.54 -10.34
CA PRO A 122 7.57 16.15 -9.09
C PRO A 122 7.03 17.58 -8.86
N ASN A 123 6.37 18.18 -9.86
CA ASN A 123 5.76 19.50 -9.79
C ASN A 123 4.24 19.45 -9.57
N ARG A 124 3.63 18.27 -9.58
CA ARG A 124 2.18 18.14 -9.37
C ARG A 124 1.85 18.59 -7.95
N CYS A 125 1.01 19.61 -7.82
CA CYS A 125 0.56 20.11 -6.52
C CYS A 125 -0.76 19.46 -6.09
N GLY A 126 -0.89 19.20 -4.80
CA GLY A 126 -2.17 18.96 -4.14
C GLY A 126 -2.79 20.25 -3.62
N PRO A 127 -3.89 20.15 -2.85
CA PRO A 127 -4.54 21.29 -2.20
C PRO A 127 -3.64 22.16 -1.32
N ARG A 128 -2.51 21.66 -0.82
CA ARG A 128 -1.53 22.49 -0.10
C ARG A 128 -0.75 23.45 -1.00
N GLU A 129 -0.86 23.30 -2.31
CA GLU A 129 -0.12 24.09 -3.32
C GLU A 129 1.41 23.98 -3.19
N ILE A 130 1.91 22.98 -2.46
CA ILE A 130 3.34 22.71 -2.29
C ILE A 130 3.72 21.53 -3.21
N PRO A 131 4.58 21.75 -4.22
CA PRO A 131 5.05 20.67 -5.07
C PRO A 131 5.95 19.67 -4.31
N PRO A 132 5.90 18.37 -4.62
CA PRO A 132 6.78 17.36 -4.03
C PRO A 132 8.27 17.72 -4.05
N VAL A 133 8.76 18.32 -5.14
CA VAL A 133 10.17 18.72 -5.27
C VAL A 133 10.62 19.72 -4.19
N VAL A 134 9.71 20.54 -3.65
CA VAL A 134 10.03 21.52 -2.60
C VAL A 134 10.39 20.82 -1.29
N TYR A 135 9.73 19.69 -0.97
CA TYR A 135 10.05 18.89 0.21
C TYR A 135 11.44 18.24 0.07
N ALA A 136 11.76 17.71 -1.12
CA ALA A 136 13.06 17.06 -1.37
C ALA A 136 14.26 18.01 -1.20
N ILE A 137 14.11 19.30 -1.52
CA ILE A 137 15.19 20.31 -1.37
C ILE A 137 15.24 20.94 0.03
N SER A 138 14.18 20.82 0.83
CA SER A 138 14.09 21.44 2.16
C SER A 138 14.50 20.50 3.29
N SER A 139 14.59 19.20 3.01
CA SER A 139 14.95 18.14 3.96
C SER A 139 16.44 17.79 4.01
N THR A 140 17.33 18.65 3.50
CA THR A 140 18.80 18.49 3.52
C THR A 140 19.47 19.10 4.74
#